data_AF-A0A8T5TE28-F1
#
_entry.id   AF-A0A8T5TE28-F1
#
_cell.length_a   1.000
_cell.length_b   1.000
_cell.length_c   1.000
_cell.angle_alpha   90.00
_cell.angle_beta   90.00
_cell.angle_gamma   90.00
#
_symmetry.space_group_name_H-M   'P 1'
#
loop_
_entity.id
_entity.type
_entity.pdbx_description
1 polymer ?
#
loop_
_entity_poly.entity_id
_entity_poly.type
_entity_poly.pdbx_seq_one_letter_code
_entity_poly.pdbx_strand_id
1 'polypeptide(L)'
;MNRKINEELQSKIEKIVEKTFKRVVEKSSKGDSLEELVKTLIIEKIMTKLKILIRRSIVKSIVKVAVKKSVNKYWDKHREQLKPILENLK
;
A
#
# COMPACT_ATOMS: atom_id res chain seq x y z
N MET A 1 2.80 -14.34 -29.89
CA MET A 1 1.39 -14.68 -29.63
C MET A 1 0.75 -13.48 -28.94
N ASN A 2 0.12 -12.59 -29.72
CA ASN A 2 -0.42 -11.32 -29.24
C ASN A 2 -1.75 -11.61 -28.54
N ARG A 3 -1.72 -11.84 -27.22
CA ARG A 3 -2.95 -11.95 -26.42
C ARG A 3 -3.58 -10.57 -26.40
N LYS A 4 -4.45 -10.27 -27.37
CA LYS A 4 -5.39 -9.15 -27.25
C LYS A 4 -6.15 -9.36 -25.94
N ILE A 5 -5.79 -8.58 -24.93
CA ILE A 5 -6.56 -8.49 -23.70
C ILE A 5 -7.96 -8.06 -24.16
N ASN A 6 -8.99 -8.82 -23.76
CA ASN A 6 -10.38 -8.46 -24.03
C ASN A 6 -10.59 -6.99 -23.59
N GLU A 7 -11.15 -6.15 -24.46
CA GLU A 7 -11.40 -4.72 -24.20
C GLU A 7 -12.19 -4.51 -22.91
N GLU A 8 -13.10 -5.43 -22.57
CA GLU A 8 -13.83 -5.42 -21.30
C GLU A 8 -12.91 -5.64 -20.08
N LEU A 9 -11.95 -6.56 -20.19
CA LEU A 9 -10.96 -6.82 -19.14
C LEU A 9 -10.02 -5.61 -18.99
N GLN A 10 -9.61 -5.00 -20.10
CA GLN A 10 -8.77 -3.82 -20.10
C GLN A 10 -9.48 -2.63 -19.44
N SER A 11 -10.74 -2.37 -19.79
CA SER A 11 -11.56 -1.32 -19.14
C SER A 11 -11.74 -1.58 -17.64
N LYS A 12 -11.92 -2.83 -17.22
CA LYS A 12 -11.98 -3.19 -15.80
C LYS A 12 -10.66 -2.92 -15.08
N ILE A 13 -9.53 -3.28 -15.69
CA ILE A 13 -8.20 -3.00 -15.15
C ILE A 13 -7.99 -1.49 -15.01
N GLU A 14 -8.25 -0.71 -16.05
CA GLU A 14 -8.09 0.75 -16.05
C GLU A 14 -8.93 1.41 -14.95
N LYS A 15 -10.20 1.02 -14.78
CA LYS A 15 -11.04 1.52 -13.68
C LYS A 15 -10.50 1.18 -12.29
N ILE A 16 -9.90 0.01 -12.12
CA ILE A 16 -9.27 -0.40 -10.86
C ILE A 16 -8.00 0.43 -10.62
N VAL A 17 -7.19 0.62 -11.66
CA VAL A 17 -5.98 1.45 -11.61
C VAL A 17 -6.35 2.89 -11.24
N GLU A 18 -7.30 3.51 -11.94
CA GLU A 18 -7.73 4.88 -11.69
C GLU A 18 -8.25 5.07 -10.25
N LYS A 19 -9.12 4.17 -9.78
CA LYS A 19 -9.62 4.22 -8.38
C LYS A 19 -8.49 4.06 -7.36
N THR A 20 -7.52 3.21 -7.64
CA THR A 20 -6.38 3.00 -6.76
C THR A 20 -5.49 4.23 -6.74
N PHE A 21 -5.21 4.80 -7.91
CA PHE A 21 -4.41 6.02 -8.06
C PHE A 21 -5.06 7.19 -7.33
N LYS A 22 -6.36 7.43 -7.53
CA LYS A 22 -7.11 8.47 -6.79
C LYS A 22 -7.00 8.29 -5.28
N ARG A 23 -7.18 7.08 -4.74
CA ARG A 23 -7.04 6.84 -3.29
C ARG A 23 -5.63 7.08 -2.77
N VAL A 24 -4.60 6.68 -3.54
CA VAL A 24 -3.20 6.89 -3.14
C VAL A 24 -2.89 8.38 -3.15
N VAL A 25 -3.30 9.09 -4.21
CA VAL A 25 -3.13 10.53 -4.34
C VAL A 25 -3.90 11.27 -3.23
N GLU A 26 -5.19 11.00 -3.02
CA GLU A 26 -5.99 11.61 -1.95
C GLU A 26 -5.40 11.42 -0.55
N LYS A 27 -4.74 10.29 -0.28
CA LYS A 27 -4.00 10.08 0.97
C LYS A 27 -2.74 10.93 1.02
N SER A 28 -1.98 11.00 -0.08
CA SER A 28 -0.77 11.83 -0.18
C SER A 28 -1.05 13.35 -0.14
N SER A 29 -2.18 13.79 -0.69
CA SER A 29 -2.57 15.19 -0.81
C SER A 29 -2.90 15.86 0.53
N LYS A 30 -3.00 15.10 1.63
CA LYS A 30 -3.22 15.63 2.99
C LYS A 30 -1.95 16.13 3.68
N GLY A 31 -0.86 16.33 2.93
CA GLY A 31 0.44 16.73 3.48
C GLY A 31 1.23 15.57 4.06
N ASP A 32 0.85 14.33 3.74
CA ASP A 32 1.57 13.12 4.14
C ASP A 32 2.88 13.04 3.34
N SER A 33 4.00 12.87 4.04
CA SER A 33 5.32 12.72 3.43
C SER A 33 5.38 11.47 2.55
N LEU A 34 6.31 11.45 1.58
CA LEU A 34 6.58 10.25 0.75
C LEU A 34 6.85 9.00 1.62
N GLU A 35 7.42 9.21 2.80
CA GLU A 35 7.57 8.21 3.86
C GLU A 35 6.23 7.61 4.32
N GLU A 36 5.22 8.42 4.65
CA GLU A 36 3.90 7.91 5.06
C GLU A 36 3.17 7.19 3.93
N LEU A 37 3.39 7.61 2.68
CA LEU A 37 2.88 6.92 1.50
C LEU A 37 3.48 5.52 1.37
N VAL A 38 4.81 5.40 1.50
CA VAL A 38 5.51 4.11 1.47
C VAL A 38 5.07 3.21 2.62
N LYS A 39 5.01 3.73 3.86
CA LYS A 39 4.50 2.97 5.02
C LYS A 39 3.08 2.47 4.78
N THR A 40 2.21 3.30 4.21
CA THR A 40 0.83 2.93 3.88
C THR A 40 0.78 1.79 2.88
N LEU A 41 1.57 1.85 1.81
CA LEU A 41 1.65 0.78 0.81
C LEU A 41 2.15 -0.54 1.42
N ILE A 42 3.15 -0.48 2.30
CA ILE A 42 3.66 -1.65 3.04
C ILE A 42 2.56 -2.26 3.91
N ILE A 43 1.85 -1.44 4.69
CA ILE A 43 0.73 -1.88 5.53
C ILE A 43 -0.35 -2.55 4.68
N GLU A 44 -0.74 -1.96 3.54
CA GLU A 44 -1.75 -2.53 2.65
C GLU A 44 -1.31 -3.87 2.05
N LYS A 45 -0.04 -4.00 1.68
CA LYS A 45 0.52 -5.26 1.14
C LYS A 45 0.52 -6.36 2.21
N ILE A 46 0.95 -6.05 3.44
CA ILE A 46 0.92 -6.99 4.57
C ILE A 46 -0.52 -7.38 4.89
N MET A 47 -1.43 -6.40 4.98
CA MET A 47 -2.85 -6.65 5.23
C MET A 47 -3.49 -7.51 4.16
N THR A 48 -3.12 -7.35 2.89
CA THR A 48 -3.61 -8.21 1.79
C THR A 48 -3.16 -9.66 1.98
N LYS A 49 -1.90 -9.89 2.36
CA LYS A 49 -1.42 -11.24 2.69
C LYS A 49 -2.14 -11.82 3.90
N LEU A 50 -2.34 -11.03 4.95
CA LEU A 50 -3.02 -11.47 6.19
C LEU A 50 -4.53 -11.64 6.01
N LYS A 51 -5.17 -10.94 5.06
CA LYS A 51 -6.61 -11.05 4.77
C LYS A 51 -7.01 -12.47 4.35
N ILE A 52 -6.08 -13.23 3.79
CA ILE A 52 -6.27 -14.66 3.48
C ILE A 52 -6.55 -15.48 4.75
N LEU A 53 -5.98 -15.06 5.88
CA LEU A 53 -6.03 -15.79 7.15
C LEU A 53 -7.11 -15.27 8.12
N ILE A 54 -7.59 -14.04 7.94
CA ILE A 54 -8.47 -13.36 8.91
C ILE A 54 -9.91 -13.31 8.40
N ARG A 55 -10.79 -14.11 9.03
CA ARG A 55 -12.22 -14.19 8.67
C ARG A 55 -13.13 -13.17 9.38
N ARG A 56 -12.72 -12.60 10.53
CA ARG A 56 -13.57 -11.71 11.37
C ARG A 56 -13.18 -10.23 11.24
N SER A 57 -14.18 -9.35 11.12
CA SER A 57 -14.00 -7.90 10.97
C SER A 57 -13.27 -7.25 12.15
N ILE A 58 -13.61 -7.64 13.39
CA ILE A 58 -12.97 -7.10 14.61
C ILE A 58 -11.47 -7.43 14.64
N VAL A 59 -11.11 -8.67 14.28
CA VAL A 59 -9.71 -9.12 14.22
C VAL A 59 -8.94 -8.35 13.16
N LYS A 60 -9.58 -8.01 12.03
CA LYS A 60 -8.96 -7.21 10.96
C LYS A 60 -8.54 -5.83 11.46
N SER A 61 -9.35 -5.17 12.29
CA SER A 61 -9.01 -3.86 12.87
C SER A 61 -7.83 -3.95 13.83
N ILE A 62 -7.81 -4.95 14.71
CA ILE A 62 -6.71 -5.18 15.67
C ILE A 62 -5.40 -5.48 14.92
N VAL A 63 -5.45 -6.36 13.93
CA VAL A 63 -4.29 -6.70 13.11
C VAL A 63 -3.77 -5.49 12.35
N LYS A 64 -4.66 -4.65 11.80
CA LYS A 64 -4.24 -3.41 11.14
C LYS A 64 -3.45 -2.49 12.07
N VAL A 65 -3.89 -2.35 13.34
CA VAL A 65 -3.17 -1.56 14.34
C VAL A 65 -1.81 -2.19 14.66
N ALA A 66 -1.74 -3.51 14.83
CA ALA A 66 -0.49 -4.23 15.08
C ALA A 66 0.50 -4.07 13.91
N VAL A 67 0.03 -4.25 12.67
CA VAL A 67 0.84 -4.06 11.46
C VAL A 67 1.35 -2.63 11.36
N LYS A 68 0.51 -1.62 11.61
CA LYS A 68 0.94 -0.21 11.61
C LYS A 68 2.05 0.03 12.64
N LYS A 69 1.89 -0.46 13.88
CA LYS A 69 2.92 -0.34 14.92
C LYS A 69 4.23 -1.02 14.51
N SER A 70 4.17 -2.21 13.94
CA SER A 70 5.36 -2.95 13.49
C SER A 70 6.07 -2.25 12.34
N VAL A 71 5.32 -1.74 11.35
CA VAL A 71 5.89 -0.98 10.22
C VAL A 71 6.58 0.29 10.71
N ASN A 72 5.94 1.07 11.59
CA ASN A 72 6.54 2.27 12.16
C ASN A 72 7.81 1.94 12.95
N LYS A 73 7.75 0.95 13.85
CA LYS A 73 8.92 0.52 14.63
C LYS A 73 10.08 0.05 13.75
N TYR A 74 9.78 -0.70 12.69
CA TYR A 74 10.80 -1.14 11.75
C TYR A 74 11.40 0.03 10.98
N TRP A 75 10.56 0.96 10.55
CA TRP A 75 10.97 2.16 9.84
C TRP A 75 11.90 3.03 10.68
N ASP A 76 11.52 3.33 11.92
CA ASP A 76 12.32 4.14 12.85
C ASP A 76 13.68 3.48 13.13
N LYS A 77 13.70 2.16 13.29
CA LYS A 77 14.93 1.38 13.54
C LYS A 77 15.90 1.35 12.35
N HIS A 78 15.37 1.37 11.11
CA HIS A 78 16.19 1.23 9.90
C HIS A 78 16.18 2.50 9.03
N ARG A 79 15.79 3.63 9.61
CA ARG A 79 15.57 4.89 8.88
C ARG A 79 16.79 5.30 8.06
N GLU A 80 17.99 5.20 8.64
CA GLU A 80 19.26 5.54 7.97
C GLU A 80 19.58 4.63 6.79
N GLN A 81 19.15 3.36 6.81
CA GLN A 81 19.34 2.41 5.70
C GLN A 81 18.30 2.60 4.60
N LEU A 82 17.10 3.09 4.95
CA LEU A 82 16.01 3.34 4.01
C LEU A 82 16.12 4.70 3.33
N LYS A 83 16.75 5.68 3.99
CA LYS A 83 16.97 7.04 3.48
C LYS A 83 17.60 7.09 2.07
N PRO A 84 18.70 6.37 1.77
CA PRO A 84 19.26 6.37 0.41
C PRO A 84 18.33 5.75 -0.64
N ILE A 85 17.45 4.81 -0.26
CA ILE A 85 16.46 4.23 -1.19
C ILE A 85 15.40 5.28 -1.56
N LEU A 86 15.02 6.13 -0.61
CA LEU A 86 14.03 7.20 -0.81
C LEU A 86 14.59 8.39 -1.59
N GLU A 87 15.87 8.71 -1.39
CA GLU A 87 16.57 9.77 -2.14
C GLU A 87 16.74 9.41 -3.62
N ASN A 88 16.89 8.13 -3.96
CA ASN A 88 16.93 7.64 -5.35
C ASN A 88 15.56 7.58 -6.04
N LEU A 89 14.46 7.84 -5.32
CA LEU A 89 13.10 7.89 -5.86
C LEU A 89 12.62 9.32 -6.18
N LYS A 90 13.43 10.34 -5.85
CA LYS A 90 13.24 11.73 -6.29
C LYS A 90 13.75 11.91 -7.71
#